data_AF-A0A379TDW7-F1
#
_entry.id   AF-A0A379TDW7-F1
#
_cell.length_a   1.000
_cell.length_b   1.000
_cell.length_c   1.000
_cell.angle_alpha   90.00
_cell.angle_beta   90.00
_cell.angle_gamma   90.00
#
_symmetry.space_group_name_H-M   'P 1'
#
loop_
_entity.id
_entity.type
_entity.pdbx_description
1 polymer ?
#
loop_
_entity_poly.entity_id
_entity_poly.type
_entity_poly.pdbx_seq_one_letter_code
_entity_poly.pdbx_strand_id
1 'polypeptide(L)' 'MVRNWYNPNLDYKWFVVPSLIAMITTIGVMIVTSLSVAREREQGTLDQLLVSPLTHLADFRR' A
#
# COMPACT_ATOMS: atom_id res chain seq x y z
N MET A 1 -13.90 41.79 1.56
CA MET A 1 -14.17 40.97 0.35
C MET A 1 -12.88 40.26 -0.02
N VAL A 2 -12.84 38.93 -0.02
CA VAL A 2 -11.64 38.15 -0.36
C VAL A 2 -11.36 38.31 -1.86
N ARG A 3 -10.16 38.79 -2.20
CA ARG A 3 -9.65 38.86 -3.58
C ARG A 3 -8.69 37.70 -3.76
N ASN A 4 -9.01 36.76 -4.65
CA ASN A 4 -8.08 35.70 -5.04
C ASN A 4 -7.11 36.24 -6.11
N TRP A 5 -5.86 36.48 -5.70
CA TRP A 5 -4.82 37.05 -6.58
C TRP A 5 -4.31 36.06 -7.62
N TYR A 6 -4.24 34.77 -7.27
CA TYR A 6 -3.61 33.74 -8.11
C TYR A 6 -4.61 32.82 -8.83
N ASN A 7 -5.86 32.74 -8.37
CA ASN A 7 -6.91 31.95 -9.05
C ASN A 7 -8.25 32.71 -9.05
N PRO A 8 -8.42 33.69 -9.95
CA PRO A 8 -9.61 34.54 -10.02
C PRO A 8 -10.88 33.75 -10.36
N ASN A 9 -10.73 32.64 -11.11
CA ASN A 9 -11.82 31.76 -11.53
C ASN A 9 -12.11 30.63 -10.53
N LEU A 10 -11.34 30.52 -9.43
CA LEU A 10 -11.44 29.46 -8.44
C LEU A 10 -11.49 28.04 -9.07
N ASP A 11 -10.72 27.81 -10.13
CA ASP A 11 -10.65 26.46 -10.72
C ASP A 11 -9.71 25.57 -9.90
N TYR A 12 -10.29 24.65 -9.13
CA TYR A 12 -9.58 23.69 -8.28
C TYR A 12 -9.57 22.28 -8.86
N LYS A 13 -10.18 22.06 -10.04
CA LYS A 13 -10.42 20.72 -10.59
C LYS A 13 -9.11 19.93 -10.76
N TRP A 14 -8.07 20.61 -11.22
CA TRP A 14 -6.75 20.01 -11.46
C TRP A 14 -5.99 19.62 -10.19
N PHE A 15 -6.37 20.15 -9.03
CA PHE A 15 -5.77 19.77 -7.74
C PHE A 15 -6.62 18.74 -7.02
N VAL A 16 -7.94 18.93 -7.02
CA VAL A 16 -8.89 18.07 -6.28
C VAL A 16 -8.97 16.68 -6.91
N VAL A 17 -9.01 16.58 -8.24
CA VAL A 17 -9.17 15.28 -8.93
C VAL A 17 -8.00 14.33 -8.63
N PRO A 18 -6.71 14.73 -8.79
CA PRO A 18 -5.59 13.86 -8.44
C PRO A 18 -5.54 13.50 -6.95
N SER A 19 -5.87 14.44 -6.05
CA SER A 19 -5.88 14.17 -4.60
C SER A 19 -6.92 13.12 -4.22
N LEU A 20 -8.11 13.17 -4.81
CA LEU A 20 -9.15 12.17 -4.58
C LEU A 20 -8.74 10.79 -5.11
N ILE A 21 -8.15 10.73 -6.31
CA ILE A 21 -7.63 9.47 -6.87
C ILE A 21 -6.60 8.86 -5.92
N ALA A 22 -5.63 9.66 -5.45
CA ALA A 22 -4.62 9.19 -4.51
C ALA A 22 -5.25 8.63 -3.22
N MET A 23 -6.18 9.36 -2.60
CA MET A 23 -6.86 8.90 -1.37
C MET A 23 -7.60 7.57 -1.58
N ILE A 24 -8.38 7.47 -2.66
CA ILE A 24 -9.16 6.26 -2.95
C ILE A 24 -8.22 5.08 -3.20
N THR A 25 -7.16 5.28 -3.99
CA THR A 25 -6.18 4.23 -4.26
C THR A 25 -5.44 3.81 -2.99
N THR A 26 -5.03 4.75 -2.12
CA THR A 26 -4.36 4.40 -0.86
C THR A 26 -5.24 3.53 0.03
N ILE A 27 -6.52 3.88 0.17
CA ILE A 27 -7.47 3.06 0.94
C ILE A 27 -7.66 1.69 0.28
N GLY A 28 -7.81 1.63 -1.05
CA GLY A 28 -7.95 0.38 -1.78
C GLY A 28 -6.75 -0.55 -1.61
N VAL A 29 -5.53 -0.02 -1.74
CA VAL A 29 -4.29 -0.78 -1.56
C VAL A 29 -4.18 -1.28 -0.12
N MET A 30 -4.46 -0.44 0.88
CA MET A 30 -4.41 -0.87 2.29
C MET A 30 -5.35 -2.05 2.57
N ILE A 31 -6.57 -2.04 2.01
CA ILE A 31 -7.54 -3.14 2.18
C ILE A 31 -7.01 -4.41 1.52
N VAL A 32 -6.56 -4.32 0.27
CA VAL A 32 -6.05 -5.49 -0.48
C VAL A 32 -4.81 -6.07 0.20
N THR A 33 -3.87 -5.24 0.63
CA THR A 33 -2.67 -5.67 1.35
C THR A 33 -3.04 -6.33 2.67
N SER A 34 -3.94 -5.73 3.46
CA SER A 34 -4.36 -6.31 4.75
C SER A 34 -5.03 -7.67 4.56
N LEU A 35 -5.88 -7.81 3.54
CA LEU A 35 -6.51 -9.08 3.21
C LEU A 35 -5.48 -10.12 2.73
N SER A 36 -4.52 -9.71 1.91
CA SER A 36 -3.41 -10.58 1.46
C SER A 36 -2.62 -11.13 2.65
N VAL A 37 -2.25 -10.25 3.60
CA VAL A 37 -1.52 -10.66 4.82
C VAL A 37 -2.38 -11.58 5.68
N ALA A 38 -3.66 -11.28 5.88
CA ALA A 38 -4.56 -12.15 6.63
C ALA A 38 -4.66 -13.55 6.00
N ARG A 39 -4.78 -13.62 4.66
CA ARG A 39 -4.84 -14.88 3.92
C ARG A 39 -3.56 -15.71 4.07
N GLU A 40 -2.39 -15.08 3.99
CA GLU A 40 -1.10 -15.76 4.20
C GLU A 40 -0.94 -16.31 5.62
N ARG A 41 -1.51 -15.62 6.62
CA ARG A 41 -1.52 -16.07 8.03
C ARG A 41 -2.46 -17.26 8.21
N GLU A 42 -3.65 -17.23 7.61
CA GLU A 42 -4.63 -18.33 7.65
C GLU A 42 -4.12 -19.58 6.91
N GLN A 43 -3.40 -19.40 5.80
CA GLN A 43 -2.80 -20.50 5.04
C GLN A 43 -1.56 -21.10 5.71
N GLY A 44 -1.04 -20.49 6.78
CA GLY A 44 0.09 -21.01 7.54
C GLY A 44 1.45 -20.93 6.82
N THR A 45 1.52 -20.33 5.63
CA THR A 45 2.77 -20.21 4.86
C THR A 45 3.84 -19.39 5.60
N LEU A 46 3.41 -18.37 6.33
CA LEU A 46 4.33 -17.58 7.16
C LEU A 46 4.87 -18.37 8.35
N ASP A 47 4.07 -19.24 8.95
CA ASP A 47 4.52 -20.11 10.04
C ASP A 47 5.48 -21.19 9.52
N GLN A 48 5.23 -21.69 8.30
CA GLN A 48 6.14 -22.59 7.60
C GLN A 48 7.49 -21.93 7.28
N LEU A 49 7.52 -20.63 6.95
CA LEU A 49 8.77 -19.88 6.78
C LEU A 49 9.50 -19.61 8.10
N LEU A 50 8.76 -19.43 9.22
CA LEU A 50 9.36 -19.24 10.54
C LEU A 50 9.97 -20.53 11.11
N VAL A 51 9.42 -21.70 10.76
CA VAL A 51 9.94 -23.01 11.20
C VAL A 51 10.91 -23.65 10.19
N SER A 52 10.96 -23.17 8.96
CA SER A 52 11.89 -23.63 7.92
C SER A 52 13.29 -23.04 8.15
N PRO A 53 14.34 -23.87 8.28
CA PRO A 53 15.70 -23.36 8.34
C PRO A 53 16.09 -22.79 6.97
N LEU A 54 15.97 -21.48 6.80
CA LEU A 54 16.50 -20.73 5.63
C LEU A 54 18.04 -20.85 5.49
N THR A 55 18.69 -21.55 6.41
CA THR A 55 20.14 -21.87 6.44
C THR A 55 20.54 -22.99 5.48
N HIS A 56 19.61 -23.63 4.78
CA HIS A 56 19.89 -24.78 3.89
C HIS A 56 20.59 -24.43 2.55
N LEU A 57 21.20 -23.25 2.44
CA LEU A 57 22.10 -22.88 1.33
C LEU A 57 23.56 -22.66 1.79
N ALA A 58 23.80 -22.47 3.08
CA ALA A 58 25.14 -22.33 3.63
C ALA A 58 25.79 -23.68 4.00
N ASP A 59 24.99 -24.74 4.12
CA ASP A 59 25.44 -26.08 4.54
C ASP A 59 25.60 -27.08 3.38
N PHE A 60 25.23 -26.70 2.14
CA PHE A 60 25.46 -27.50 0.94
C PHE A 60 26.86 -27.26 0.32
N ARG A 61 27.75 -26.60 1.07
CA ARG A 61 29.16 -26.32 0.68
C ARG A 61 30.16 -26.96 1.66
N ARG A 62 29.79 -28.01 2.38
CA ARG A 62 30.73 -28.89 3.08
C ARG A 62 30.58 -30.32 2.63
#